data_AF-A0A2G6EDX2-F1
#
_entry.id   AF-A0A2G6EDX2-F1
#
_cell.length_a   1.000
_cell.length_b   1.000
_cell.length_c   1.000
_cell.angle_alpha   90.00
_cell.angle_beta   90.00
_cell.angle_gamma   90.00
#
_symmetry.space_group_name_H-M   'P 1'
#
loop_
_entity.id
_entity.type
_entity.pdbx_description
1 polymer ?
#
loop_
_entity_poly.entity_id
_entity_poly.type
_entity_poly.pdbx_seq_one_letter_code
_entity_poly.pdbx_strand_id
1 'polypeptide(L)'
;EFPGCGCEQGLEAHHIVHWADGGPTDIDNLMLLCHYHHTLVHEGRYGIEPVEPAAPVEAVTRQETGFARIVRRVLFAVNADDERRRFRVTGPDGWPLPV
;
A
#
# COMPACT_ATOMS: atom_id res chain seq x y z
N GLU A 1 0.22 6.47 -2.36
CA GLU A 1 1.69 6.62 -2.54
C GLU A 1 2.32 7.21 -1.28
N PHE A 2 3.64 7.11 -1.11
CA PHE A 2 4.33 7.64 0.08
C PHE A 2 4.23 9.18 0.13
N PRO A 3 3.78 9.80 1.24
CA PRO A 3 3.60 11.25 1.32
C PRO A 3 4.87 12.03 0.96
N GLY A 4 4.75 12.98 0.03
CA GLY A 4 5.87 13.81 -0.44
C GLY A 4 6.84 13.10 -1.40
N CYS A 5 6.57 11.86 -1.81
CA CYS A 5 7.38 11.16 -2.80
C CYS A 5 6.88 11.46 -4.22
N GLY A 6 7.65 12.22 -5.01
CA GLY A 6 7.34 12.51 -6.42
C GLY A 6 7.87 11.46 -7.41
N CYS A 7 8.02 10.22 -6.99
CA CYS A 7 8.58 9.17 -7.84
C CYS A 7 7.47 8.48 -8.63
N GLU A 8 7.52 8.58 -9.97
CA GLU A 8 6.49 8.01 -10.85
C GLU A 8 6.92 6.69 -11.53
N GLN A 9 8.18 6.30 -11.39
CA GLN A 9 8.77 5.14 -12.05
C GLN A 9 9.44 4.20 -11.04
N GLY A 10 9.48 2.90 -11.34
CA GLY A 10 10.05 1.92 -10.41
C GLY A 10 9.23 1.79 -9.13
N LEU A 11 7.91 1.94 -9.23
CA LEU A 11 6.98 1.70 -8.12
C LEU A 11 6.77 0.21 -7.89
N GLU A 12 6.78 -0.17 -6.63
CA GLU A 12 6.61 -1.52 -6.12
C GLU A 12 5.32 -1.57 -5.30
N ALA A 13 4.56 -2.67 -5.42
CA ALA A 13 3.35 -2.88 -4.64
C ALA A 13 3.73 -3.47 -3.27
N HIS A 14 3.42 -2.73 -2.21
CA HIS A 14 3.68 -3.12 -0.84
C HIS A 14 2.39 -3.60 -0.17
N HIS A 15 2.42 -4.80 0.41
CA HIS A 15 1.33 -5.34 1.22
C HIS A 15 1.32 -4.69 2.61
N ILE A 16 0.21 -4.05 2.98
CA ILE A 16 0.06 -3.40 4.30
C ILE A 16 -0.07 -4.45 5.40
N VAL A 17 -1.02 -5.37 5.26
CA VAL A 17 -0.98 -6.65 5.96
C VAL A 17 -0.07 -7.56 5.16
N HIS A 18 1.06 -7.98 5.74
CA HIS A 18 2.04 -8.79 5.03
C HIS A 18 1.41 -10.07 4.47
N TRP A 19 1.84 -10.45 3.28
CA TRP A 19 1.45 -11.71 2.65
C TRP A 19 1.75 -12.92 3.55
N ALA A 20 2.88 -12.90 4.29
CA ALA A 20 3.25 -13.94 5.24
C ALA A 20 2.26 -14.08 6.41
N ASP A 21 1.55 -12.99 6.75
CA ASP A 21 0.50 -12.96 7.78
C ASP A 21 -0.90 -13.24 7.19
N GLY A 22 -0.97 -13.66 5.92
CA GLY A 22 -2.22 -13.95 5.23
C GLY A 22 -2.88 -12.74 4.57
N GLY A 23 -2.18 -11.60 4.47
CA GLY A 23 -2.70 -10.42 3.79
C GLY A 23 -3.03 -10.68 2.31
N PRO A 24 -4.22 -10.26 1.83
CA PRO A 24 -4.62 -10.51 0.45
C PRO A 24 -3.82 -9.64 -0.53
N THR A 25 -3.65 -10.12 -1.75
CA THR A 25 -3.17 -9.29 -2.86
C THR A 25 -4.36 -8.54 -3.47
N ASP A 26 -4.81 -7.50 -2.77
CA ASP A 26 -5.96 -6.66 -3.10
C ASP A 26 -5.54 -5.19 -3.09
N ILE A 27 -6.18 -4.35 -3.90
CA ILE A 27 -5.93 -2.90 -3.92
C ILE A 27 -6.20 -2.23 -2.57
N ASP A 28 -7.08 -2.82 -1.76
CA ASP A 28 -7.37 -2.34 -0.40
C ASP A 28 -6.29 -2.76 0.62
N ASN A 29 -5.37 -3.65 0.24
CA ASN A 29 -4.23 -4.08 1.05
C ASN A 29 -2.88 -3.75 0.41
N LEU A 30 -2.87 -2.99 -0.69
CA LEU A 30 -1.67 -2.65 -1.44
C LEU A 30 -1.47 -1.13 -1.51
N MET A 31 -0.23 -0.71 -1.33
CA MET A 31 0.22 0.66 -1.53
C MET A 31 1.42 0.69 -2.47
N LEU A 32 1.43 1.63 -3.42
CA LEU A 32 2.59 1.83 -4.30
C LEU A 32 3.66 2.68 -3.61
N LEU A 33 4.88 2.17 -3.58
CA LEU A 33 6.06 2.82 -2.99
C LEU A 33 7.23 2.75 -3.99
N CYS A 34 8.09 3.76 -4.03
CA CYS A 34 9.36 3.61 -4.74
C CYS A 34 10.28 2.65 -3.96
N HIS A 35 11.26 2.06 -4.64
CA HIS A 35 12.20 1.12 -4.05
C HIS A 35 12.82 1.60 -2.70
N TYR A 36 13.18 2.88 -2.63
CA TYR A 36 13.74 3.49 -1.41
C TYR A 36 12.75 3.44 -0.24
N HIS A 37 11.53 3.97 -0.43
CA HIS A 37 10.52 3.98 0.63
C HIS A 37 10.01 2.58 0.96
N HIS A 38 9.95 1.69 -0.03
CA HIS A 38 9.59 0.30 0.20
C HIS A 38 10.56 -0.39 1.16
N THR A 39 11.87 -0.17 0.96
CA THR A 39 12.91 -0.69 1.85
C THR A 39 12.78 -0.13 3.26
N LEU A 40 12.58 1.19 3.41
CA LEU A 40 12.47 1.83 4.72
C LEU A 40 11.28 1.33 5.55
N VAL A 41 10.16 1.03 4.89
CA VAL A 41 8.99 0.42 5.54
C VAL A 41 9.30 -1.01 5.96
N HIS A 42 9.96 -1.80 5.10
CA HIS A 42 10.41 -3.15 5.47
C HIS A 42 11.41 -3.17 6.62
N GLU A 43 12.27 -2.16 6.73
CA GLU A 43 13.20 -1.99 7.85
C GLU A 43 12.51 -1.51 9.14
N GLY A 44 11.21 -1.22 9.11
CA GLY A 44 10.45 -0.73 10.27
C GLY A 44 10.78 0.72 10.64
N ARG A 45 11.43 1.48 9.76
CA ARG A 45 11.72 2.90 10.00
C ARG A 45 10.50 3.78 9.80
N TYR A 46 9.54 3.34 8.99
CA TYR A 46 8.27 4.00 8.77
C TYR A 46 7.15 2.98 8.96
N GLY A 47 6.04 3.42 9.56
CA GLY A 47 4.85 2.61 9.69
C GLY A 47 3.83 2.96 8.61
N ILE A 48 3.02 1.98 8.21
CA ILE A 48 1.84 2.20 7.38
C ILE A 48 0.66 1.52 8.05
N GLU A 49 -0.39 2.29 8.29
CA GLU A 49 -1.62 1.79 8.92
C GLU A 49 -2.86 2.23 8.13
N PRO A 50 -3.94 1.43 8.12
CA PRO A 50 -5.22 1.87 7.59
C PRO A 50 -5.76 3.07 8.39
N VAL A 51 -6.37 4.03 7.72
CA VAL A 51 -7.18 5.06 8.40
C VAL A 51 -8.56 4.45 8.65
N GLU A 52 -8.92 4.23 9.93
CA GLU A 52 -10.15 3.58 10.42
C GLU A 52 -11.47 3.97 9.70
N PRO A 53 -12.41 3.00 9.53
CA PRO A 53 -12.17 1.62 9.14
C PRO A 53 -12.60 1.42 7.68
N ALA A 54 -11.73 0.77 6.91
CA ALA A 54 -12.19 0.05 5.74
C ALA A 54 -13.31 -0.89 6.23
N ALA A 55 -14.49 -0.83 5.59
CA ALA A 55 -15.52 -1.86 5.77
C ALA A 55 -14.85 -3.24 5.76
N PRO A 56 -15.33 -4.23 6.53
CA PRO A 56 -14.69 -5.54 6.59
C PRO A 56 -14.42 -5.97 5.16
N VAL A 57 -13.13 -6.05 4.81
CA VAL A 57 -12.70 -6.66 3.58
C VAL A 57 -13.13 -8.10 3.74
N GLU A 58 -14.33 -8.42 3.27
CA GLU A 58 -14.71 -9.82 3.10
C GLU A 58 -13.57 -10.40 2.30
N ALA A 59 -12.79 -11.29 2.93
CA ALA A 59 -11.66 -11.91 2.30
C ALA A 59 -12.19 -12.59 1.05
N VAL A 60 -12.08 -11.92 -0.10
CA VAL A 60 -12.55 -12.46 -1.37
C VAL A 60 -11.71 -13.70 -1.58
N THR A 61 -12.34 -14.84 -1.32
CA THR A 61 -11.67 -16.12 -1.25
C THR A 61 -11.14 -16.45 -2.64
N ARG A 62 -9.82 -16.37 -2.77
CA ARG A 62 -8.99 -17.14 -3.70
C ARG A 62 -9.63 -17.38 -5.07
N GLN A 63 -9.48 -16.43 -5.98
CA GLN A 63 -9.37 -16.72 -7.42
C GLN A 63 -8.71 -15.55 -8.14
N GLU A 64 -7.45 -15.76 -8.54
CA GLU A 64 -6.78 -15.33 -9.78
C GLU A 64 -5.25 -15.22 -9.55
N THR A 65 -4.55 -16.31 -9.85
CA THR A 65 -3.11 -16.51 -9.65
C THR A 65 -2.26 -15.82 -10.72
N GLY A 66 -2.42 -14.51 -10.88
CA GLY A 66 -1.67 -13.74 -11.87
C GLY A 66 -1.08 -12.45 -11.29
N PHE A 67 0.11 -12.53 -10.68
CA PHE A 67 0.88 -11.38 -10.19
C PHE A 67 0.90 -10.20 -11.18
N ALA A 68 1.09 -10.51 -12.48
CA ALA A 68 1.14 -9.50 -13.54
C ALA A 68 -0.20 -8.80 -13.86
N ARG A 69 -1.36 -9.44 -13.61
CA ARG A 69 -2.68 -8.81 -13.85
C ARG A 69 -3.07 -7.87 -12.73
N ILE A 70 -2.70 -8.20 -11.48
CA ILE A 70 -3.01 -7.39 -10.30
C ILE A 70 -2.20 -6.10 -10.33
N VAL A 71 -0.89 -6.16 -10.60
CA VAL A 71 -0.03 -4.97 -10.69
C VAL A 71 -0.59 -3.95 -11.70
N ARG A 72 -1.08 -4.40 -12.86
CA ARG A 72 -1.65 -3.52 -13.89
C ARG A 72 -2.95 -2.84 -13.45
N ARG A 73 -3.77 -3.51 -12.63
CA ARG A 73 -5.02 -2.95 -12.08
C ARG A 73 -4.76 -2.04 -10.90
N VAL A 74 -3.80 -2.39 -10.03
CA VAL A 74 -3.34 -1.55 -8.91
C VAL A 74 -2.72 -0.25 -9.42
N LEU A 75 -1.84 -0.29 -10.43
CA LEU A 75 -1.28 0.92 -11.04
C LEU A 75 -2.37 1.86 -11.60
N PHE A 76 -3.39 1.31 -12.26
CA PHE A 76 -4.48 2.12 -12.80
C PHE A 76 -5.42 2.68 -11.73
N ALA A 77 -5.74 1.93 -10.68
CA ALA A 77 -6.72 2.35 -9.68
C ALA A 77 -6.11 3.09 -8.48
N VAL A 78 -4.81 2.95 -8.20
CA VAL A 78 -4.09 3.86 -7.26
C VAL A 78 -3.92 5.25 -7.88
N ASN A 79 -3.82 5.35 -9.21
CA ASN A 79 -3.70 6.62 -9.92
C ASN A 79 -5.07 7.28 -10.27
N ALA A 80 -6.20 6.60 -10.06
CA ALA A 80 -7.50 7.07 -10.54
C ALA A 80 -8.40 7.73 -9.48
N ASP A 81 -8.05 7.69 -8.19
CA ASP A 81 -8.86 8.33 -7.13
C ASP A 81 -7.98 9.16 -6.17
N ASP A 82 -8.04 10.48 -6.35
CA ASP A 82 -7.37 11.54 -5.57
C ASP A 82 -8.06 11.79 -4.19
N GLU A 83 -9.10 11.03 -3.81
CA GLU A 83 -9.99 11.45 -2.70
C GLU A 83 -9.92 10.60 -1.42
N ARG A 84 -9.15 9.50 -1.38
CA ARG A 84 -9.04 8.66 -0.18
C ARG A 84 -7.61 8.28 0.11
N ARG A 85 -6.98 9.03 1.00
CA ARG A 85 -5.76 8.60 1.71
C ARG A 85 -6.13 7.44 2.65
N ARG A 86 -6.27 6.24 2.05
CA ARG A 86 -6.68 4.98 2.72
C ARG A 86 -5.71 4.55 3.80
N PHE A 87 -4.47 5.00 3.70
CA PHE A 87 -3.39 4.65 4.61
C PHE A 87 -2.74 5.91 5.18
N ARG A 88 -2.38 5.84 6.46
CA ARG A 88 -1.53 6.80 7.15
C ARG A 88 -0.11 6.25 7.19
N VAL A 89 0.85 7.12 6.89
CA VAL A 89 2.28 6.82 7.05
C VAL A 89 2.79 7.53 8.28
N THR A 90 3.53 6.81 9.14
CA THR A 90 4.18 7.36 10.32
C THR A 90 5.70 7.38 10.14
N GLY A 91 6.33 8.45 10.62
CA GLY A 91 7.78 8.62 10.61
C GLY A 91 8.50 7.75 11.64
N PRO A 92 9.85 7.76 11.64
CA PRO A 92 10.67 7.05 12.61
C PRO A 92 10.45 7.49 14.07
N ASP A 93 9.90 8.68 14.24
CA ASP A 93 9.50 9.28 15.52
C ASP A 93 8.09 8.89 15.97
N GLY A 94 7.39 8.08 15.17
CA GLY A 94 6.01 7.65 15.40
C GLY A 94 4.96 8.69 15.02
N TRP A 95 5.36 9.86 14.51
CA TRP A 95 4.42 10.91 14.14
C TRP A 95 3.86 10.71 12.73
N PRO A 96 2.57 10.98 12.49
CA PRO A 96 2.01 10.94 11.15
C PRO A 96 2.70 11.94 10.22
N LEU A 97 3.08 11.49 9.02
CA LEU A 97 3.62 12.39 8.00
C LEU A 97 2.51 13.32 7.47
N PRO A 98 2.82 14.60 7.20
CA PRO A 98 1.89 15.49 6.53
C PRO A 98 1.60 14.94 5.14
N VAL A 99 0.33 14.99 4.80
CA VAL A 99 -0.21 14.42 3.58
C VAL A 99 -0.45 15.49 2.54
#